data_AF-A0A4Y9LRY7-F1
#
_entry.id   AF-A0A4Y9LRY7-F1
#
_cell.length_a   1.000
_cell.length_b   1.000
_cell.length_c   1.000
_cell.angle_alpha   90.00
_cell.angle_beta   90.00
_cell.angle_gamma   90.00
#
_symmetry.space_group_name_H-M   'P 1'
#
loop_
_entity.id
_entity.type
_entity.pdbx_description
1 polymer ?
#
loop_
_entity_poly.entity_id
_entity_poly.type
_entity_poly.pdbx_seq_one_letter_code
_entity_poly.pdbx_strand_id
1 'polypeptide(L)'
;MFAVVTATVLAIFRFLSTSADVAAAEGRARADAEELVRISGVSPEDIEVSAFFSDPRYLVAADLPLDLAAALIALGVLGVLGGALVGGADWRTGTIVTSFVSVSQRSRPMLDRLLAWTTFWTALSLILTGLLTGGLILVGGFHGSLVSTDWASVLLVATRGLAVSATGAAVGFATGVFFRSELVVILILLAEVLVLEVAVSLAVGGSFTSPGTRLARWVLSIDNDGNAATVDCDAMACADVFISQPNGITGLAALVFVVAIMVLLVRLGSRRPLWR
;
A
#
# COMPACT_ATOMS: atom_id res chain seq x y z
N MET A 1 4.84 -12.44 -14.47
CA MET A 1 5.42 -13.58 -13.73
C MET A 1 5.57 -13.27 -12.24
N PHE A 2 6.33 -12.25 -11.83
CA PHE A 2 6.52 -11.91 -10.40
C PHE A 2 5.21 -11.62 -9.65
N ALA A 3 4.31 -10.80 -10.21
CA ALA A 3 2.99 -10.51 -9.64
C ALA A 3 2.13 -11.77 -9.37
N VAL A 4 2.13 -12.71 -10.33
CA VAL A 4 1.44 -14.01 -10.19
C VAL A 4 2.13 -14.83 -9.11
N VAL A 5 3.46 -14.89 -9.10
CA VAL A 5 4.22 -15.60 -8.06
C VAL A 5 3.93 -15.01 -6.68
N THR A 6 3.93 -13.68 -6.48
CA THR A 6 3.65 -13.06 -5.18
C THR A 6 2.22 -13.31 -4.73
N ALA A 7 1.22 -13.13 -5.61
CA ALA A 7 -0.19 -13.39 -5.27
C ALA A 7 -0.42 -14.87 -4.93
N THR A 8 0.17 -15.78 -5.71
CA THR A 8 0.07 -17.22 -5.48
C THR A 8 0.84 -17.66 -4.25
N VAL A 9 2.03 -17.12 -3.98
CA VAL A 9 2.83 -17.41 -2.79
C VAL A 9 2.14 -16.90 -1.53
N LEU A 10 1.52 -15.71 -1.55
CA LEU A 10 0.76 -15.19 -0.41
C LEU A 10 -0.45 -16.09 -0.09
N ALA A 11 -1.21 -16.47 -1.12
CA ALA A 11 -2.34 -17.39 -0.96
C ALA A 11 -1.90 -18.77 -0.44
N ILE A 12 -0.79 -19.30 -0.96
CA ILE A 12 -0.21 -20.57 -0.49
C ILE A 12 0.33 -20.45 0.93
N PHE A 13 1.01 -19.36 1.29
CA PHE A 13 1.50 -19.15 2.65
C PHE A 13 0.36 -19.10 3.65
N ARG A 14 -0.70 -18.32 3.36
CA ARG A 14 -1.90 -18.31 4.20
C ARG A 14 -2.57 -19.68 4.28
N PHE A 15 -2.66 -20.39 3.16
CA PHE A 15 -3.21 -21.74 3.14
C PHE A 15 -2.42 -22.69 4.05
N LEU A 16 -1.09 -22.64 4.01
CA LEU A 16 -0.20 -23.52 4.78
C LEU A 16 -0.06 -23.10 6.25
N SER A 17 -0.21 -21.82 6.59
CA SER A 17 -0.05 -21.32 7.97
C SER A 17 -1.31 -21.44 8.82
N THR A 18 -2.47 -21.72 8.23
CA THR A 18 -3.78 -21.74 8.92
C THR A 18 -3.78 -22.50 10.25
N SER A 19 -3.13 -23.66 10.35
CA SER A 19 -3.09 -24.44 11.59
C SER A 19 -2.17 -23.85 12.67
N ALA A 20 -1.04 -23.25 12.26
CA ALA A 20 -0.14 -22.55 13.16
C ALA A 20 -0.75 -21.23 13.65
N ASP A 21 -1.49 -20.55 12.78
CA ASP A 21 -2.20 -19.31 13.11
C ASP A 21 -3.32 -19.56 14.12
N VAL A 22 -4.07 -20.66 13.98
CA VAL A 22 -5.10 -21.07 14.96
C VAL A 22 -4.48 -21.35 16.33
N ALA A 23 -3.36 -22.11 16.38
CA ALA A 23 -2.68 -22.40 17.64
C ALA A 23 -2.11 -21.13 18.30
N ALA A 24 -1.58 -20.19 17.50
CA ALA A 24 -1.10 -18.90 18.01
C ALA A 24 -2.26 -18.02 18.52
N ALA A 25 -3.40 -18.01 17.84
CA ALA A 25 -4.59 -17.28 18.26
C ALA A 25 -5.18 -17.85 19.56
N GLU A 26 -5.21 -19.17 19.72
CA GLU A 26 -5.60 -19.82 20.98
C GLU A 26 -4.65 -19.46 22.12
N GLY A 27 -3.34 -19.41 21.85
CA GLY A 27 -2.33 -18.95 22.80
C GLY A 27 -2.53 -17.49 23.25
N ARG A 28 -2.88 -16.58 22.32
CA ARG A 28 -3.19 -15.18 22.65
C ARG A 28 -4.48 -15.04 23.44
N ALA A 29 -5.55 -15.72 23.02
CA ALA A 29 -6.82 -15.69 23.73
C ALA A 29 -6.69 -16.16 25.19
N ARG A 30 -5.83 -17.15 25.45
CA ARG A 30 -5.48 -17.57 26.83
C ARG A 30 -4.72 -16.49 27.59
N ALA A 31 -3.70 -15.89 26.97
CA ALA A 31 -2.93 -14.82 27.59
C ALA A 31 -3.80 -13.59 27.93
N ASP A 32 -4.73 -13.22 27.04
CA ASP A 32 -5.65 -12.09 27.23
C ASP A 32 -6.70 -12.39 28.32
N ALA A 33 -7.20 -13.63 28.38
CA ALA A 33 -8.06 -14.07 29.48
C ALA A 33 -7.34 -14.01 30.84
N GLU A 34 -6.07 -14.46 30.89
CA GLU A 34 -5.22 -14.37 32.09
C GLU A 34 -4.93 -12.92 32.51
N GLU A 35 -4.65 -12.05 31.54
CA GLU A 35 -4.48 -10.59 31.72
C GLU A 35 -5.74 -9.96 32.32
N LEU A 36 -6.92 -10.33 31.81
CA LEU A 36 -8.20 -9.83 32.31
C LEU A 36 -8.49 -10.31 33.72
N VAL A 37 -8.25 -11.58 34.04
CA VAL A 37 -8.34 -12.13 35.42
C VAL A 37 -7.49 -11.28 36.37
N ARG A 38 -6.25 -10.98 35.96
CA ARG A 38 -5.30 -10.20 36.76
C ARG A 38 -5.77 -8.76 37.01
N ILE A 39 -6.37 -8.11 36.02
CA ILE A 39 -6.78 -6.70 36.11
C ILE A 39 -8.14 -6.52 36.78
N SER A 40 -9.10 -7.39 36.47
CA SER A 40 -10.51 -7.26 36.88
C SER A 40 -10.85 -8.00 38.18
N GLY A 41 -9.99 -8.94 38.62
CA GLY A 41 -10.22 -9.74 39.83
C GLY A 41 -11.37 -10.74 39.71
N VAL A 42 -11.89 -10.97 38.49
CA VAL A 42 -12.91 -11.97 38.18
C VAL A 42 -12.29 -13.37 38.27
N SER A 43 -13.07 -14.34 38.74
CA SER A 43 -12.59 -15.73 38.87
C SER A 43 -12.22 -16.31 37.50
N PRO A 44 -11.11 -17.06 37.37
CA PRO A 44 -10.74 -17.72 36.12
C PRO A 44 -11.83 -18.64 35.56
N GLU A 45 -12.71 -19.15 36.43
CA GLU A 45 -13.80 -20.06 36.08
C GLU A 45 -14.99 -19.33 35.42
N ASP A 46 -15.10 -18.01 35.61
CA ASP A 46 -16.18 -17.18 35.06
C ASP A 46 -15.81 -16.56 33.69
N ILE A 47 -14.57 -16.74 33.23
CA ILE A 47 -14.06 -16.18 31.97
C ILE A 47 -13.93 -17.30 30.94
N GLU A 48 -14.83 -17.32 29.97
CA GLU A 48 -14.77 -18.27 28.87
C GLU A 48 -13.70 -17.85 27.86
N VAL A 49 -12.64 -18.65 27.69
CA VAL A 49 -11.55 -18.38 26.72
C VAL A 49 -12.09 -18.30 25.28
N SER A 50 -13.19 -19.00 25.00
CA SER A 50 -13.92 -18.94 23.73
C SER A 50 -14.42 -17.52 23.41
N ALA A 51 -14.70 -16.69 24.42
CA ALA A 51 -15.11 -15.29 24.24
C ALA A 51 -13.97 -14.37 23.78
N PHE A 52 -12.72 -14.82 23.85
CA PHE A 52 -11.52 -14.10 23.38
C PHE A 52 -10.93 -14.73 22.12
N PHE A 53 -11.41 -15.90 21.72
CA PHE A 53 -10.88 -16.63 20.57
C PHE A 53 -11.63 -16.24 19.29
N SER A 54 -10.93 -15.52 18.41
CA SER A 54 -11.34 -15.35 17.01
C SER A 54 -10.53 -16.31 16.13
N ASP A 55 -11.21 -17.25 15.46
CA ASP A 55 -10.52 -18.15 14.53
C ASP A 55 -9.92 -17.33 13.37
N PRO A 56 -8.61 -17.37 13.13
CA PRO A 56 -7.94 -16.63 12.06
C PRO A 56 -8.54 -16.91 10.68
N ARG A 57 -9.17 -18.07 10.49
CA ARG A 57 -9.89 -18.41 9.27
C ARG A 57 -11.08 -17.50 9.00
N TYR A 58 -11.69 -16.93 10.03
CA TYR A 58 -12.76 -15.93 9.92
C TYR A 58 -12.24 -14.49 9.83
N LEU A 59 -10.96 -14.25 10.14
CA LEU A 59 -10.31 -12.93 10.05
C LEU A 59 -9.82 -12.56 8.65
N VAL A 60 -9.78 -13.50 7.70
CA VAL A 60 -9.40 -13.22 6.30
C VAL A 60 -10.25 -12.10 5.69
N ALA A 61 -11.54 -12.04 6.03
CA ALA A 61 -12.45 -10.99 5.60
C ALA A 61 -12.09 -9.61 6.18
N ALA A 62 -11.63 -9.56 7.44
CA ALA A 62 -11.24 -8.34 8.14
C ALA A 62 -9.85 -7.84 7.71
N ASP A 63 -8.90 -8.76 7.44
CA ASP A 63 -7.52 -8.42 7.07
C ASP A 63 -7.37 -8.10 5.57
N LEU A 64 -8.33 -8.51 4.74
CA LEU A 64 -8.28 -8.33 3.28
C LEU A 64 -7.99 -6.89 2.82
N PRO A 65 -8.64 -5.84 3.38
CA PRO A 65 -8.32 -4.46 3.02
C PRO A 65 -6.88 -4.08 3.43
N LEU A 66 -6.39 -4.58 4.56
CA LEU A 66 -5.04 -4.31 5.03
C LEU A 66 -3.97 -4.93 4.12
N ASP A 67 -4.14 -6.22 3.81
CA ASP A 67 -3.24 -6.96 2.91
C ASP A 67 -3.20 -6.32 1.51
N LEU A 68 -4.38 -5.94 1.00
CA LEU A 68 -4.51 -5.30 -0.29
C LEU A 68 -3.86 -3.91 -0.32
N ALA A 69 -4.05 -3.11 0.74
CA ALA A 69 -3.42 -1.81 0.86
C ALA A 69 -1.89 -1.93 0.89
N ALA A 70 -1.35 -2.85 1.70
CA ALA A 70 0.08 -3.08 1.81
C ALA A 70 0.69 -3.51 0.47
N ALA A 71 0.05 -4.44 -0.24
CA ALA A 71 0.50 -4.88 -1.56
C ALA A 71 0.49 -3.74 -2.60
N LEU A 72 -0.54 -2.89 -2.60
CA LEU A 72 -0.65 -1.78 -3.54
C LEU A 72 0.31 -0.63 -3.22
N ILE A 73 0.59 -0.37 -1.95
CA ILE A 73 1.62 0.59 -1.53
C ILE A 73 3.00 0.10 -1.95
N ALA A 74 3.31 -1.19 -1.70
CA ALA A 74 4.55 -1.80 -2.14
C ALA A 74 4.70 -1.70 -3.68
N LEU A 75 3.62 -1.93 -4.41
CA LEU A 75 3.60 -1.75 -5.86
C LEU A 75 3.78 -0.27 -6.25
N GLY A 76 3.25 0.68 -5.50
CA GLY A 76 3.54 2.10 -5.71
C GLY A 76 5.01 2.44 -5.55
N VAL A 77 5.68 1.91 -4.53
CA VAL A 77 7.13 2.07 -4.32
C VAL A 77 7.93 1.46 -5.48
N LEU A 78 7.58 0.25 -5.90
CA LEU A 78 8.19 -0.38 -7.08
C LEU A 78 7.93 0.43 -8.36
N GLY A 79 6.76 1.06 -8.47
CA GLY A 79 6.41 1.98 -9.54
C GLY A 79 7.32 3.19 -9.56
N VAL A 80 7.61 3.78 -8.40
CA VAL A 80 8.58 4.89 -8.27
C VAL A 80 9.95 4.46 -8.77
N LEU A 81 10.47 3.31 -8.31
CA LEU A 81 11.78 2.81 -8.71
C LEU A 81 11.84 2.50 -10.22
N GLY A 82 10.85 1.77 -10.74
CA GLY A 82 10.76 1.43 -12.15
C GLY A 82 10.60 2.67 -13.04
N GLY A 83 9.77 3.63 -12.61
CA GLY A 83 9.60 4.90 -13.30
C GLY A 83 10.91 5.69 -13.35
N ALA A 84 11.63 5.77 -12.23
CA ALA A 84 12.92 6.47 -12.17
C ALA A 84 13.97 5.83 -13.08
N LEU A 85 14.01 4.50 -13.13
CA LEU A 85 14.87 3.76 -14.05
C LEU A 85 14.54 4.09 -15.51
N VAL A 86 13.27 4.04 -15.90
CA VAL A 86 12.85 4.32 -17.29
C VAL A 86 13.06 5.79 -17.66
N GLY A 87 12.69 6.73 -16.78
CA GLY A 87 12.78 8.16 -17.03
C GLY A 87 14.21 8.72 -16.93
N GLY A 88 15.06 8.11 -16.11
CA GLY A 88 16.45 8.51 -15.89
C GLY A 88 17.45 7.83 -16.83
N ALA A 89 17.20 6.58 -17.25
CA ALA A 89 18.18 5.79 -18.00
C ALA A 89 18.67 6.46 -19.28
N ASP A 90 17.77 7.06 -20.08
CA ASP A 90 18.13 7.71 -21.35
C ASP A 90 19.11 8.87 -21.18
N TRP A 91 19.06 9.53 -20.01
CA TRP A 91 19.97 10.62 -19.67
C TRP A 91 21.33 10.09 -19.26
N ARG A 92 21.35 9.03 -18.44
CA ARG A 92 22.58 8.36 -18.01
C ARG A 92 23.35 7.75 -19.18
N THR A 93 22.66 7.12 -20.12
CA THR A 93 23.28 6.49 -21.29
C THR A 93 23.55 7.47 -22.44
N GLY A 94 23.08 8.71 -22.33
CA GLY A 94 23.19 9.72 -23.39
C GLY A 94 22.32 9.45 -24.62
N THR A 95 21.51 8.38 -24.62
CA THR A 95 20.60 8.01 -25.72
C THR A 95 19.58 9.12 -26.01
N ILE A 96 19.27 9.96 -25.03
CA ILE A 96 18.44 11.14 -25.21
C ILE A 96 18.91 12.07 -26.35
N VAL A 97 20.23 12.13 -26.62
CA VAL A 97 20.82 12.97 -27.66
C VAL A 97 20.55 12.41 -29.06
N THR A 98 20.53 11.08 -29.20
CA THR A 98 20.28 10.41 -30.48
C THR A 98 18.79 10.24 -30.75
N SER A 99 17.98 10.06 -29.71
CA SER A 99 16.53 9.88 -29.83
C SER A 99 15.76 11.20 -29.98
N PHE A 100 16.30 12.34 -29.53
CA PHE A 100 15.58 13.62 -29.55
C PHE A 100 16.45 14.80 -30.00
N VAL A 101 16.40 15.06 -31.30
CA VAL A 101 17.25 16.03 -32.01
C VAL A 101 17.00 17.48 -31.56
N SER A 102 15.76 17.88 -31.25
CA SER A 102 15.44 19.27 -30.88
C SER A 102 14.96 19.42 -29.43
N VAL A 103 15.52 20.40 -28.71
CA VAL A 103 15.19 20.68 -27.30
C VAL A 103 13.72 21.07 -27.11
N SER A 104 13.14 21.77 -28.09
CA SER A 104 11.74 22.22 -28.05
C SER A 104 10.73 21.07 -28.24
N GLN A 105 11.12 19.99 -28.94
CA GLN A 105 10.23 18.86 -29.22
C GLN A 105 10.38 17.71 -28.22
N ARG A 106 11.42 17.69 -27.37
CA ARG A 106 11.66 16.64 -26.35
C ARG A 106 10.50 16.40 -25.39
N SER A 107 9.71 17.43 -25.08
CA SER A 107 8.66 17.31 -24.07
C SER A 107 7.52 16.39 -24.49
N ARG A 108 7.13 16.37 -25.78
CA ARG A 108 6.02 15.54 -26.25
C ARG A 108 6.29 14.03 -26.14
N PRO A 109 7.37 13.48 -26.70
CA PRO A 109 7.65 12.05 -26.59
C PRO A 109 7.97 11.62 -25.15
N MET A 110 8.49 12.52 -24.31
CA MET A 110 8.66 12.24 -22.87
C MET A 110 7.33 12.14 -22.14
N LEU A 111 6.35 12.99 -22.48
CA LEU A 111 4.98 12.88 -21.95
C LEU A 111 4.27 11.64 -22.47
N ASP A 112 4.47 11.27 -23.74
CA ASP A 112 3.90 10.03 -24.30
C ASP A 112 4.46 8.80 -23.58
N ARG A 113 5.76 8.81 -23.24
CA ARG A 113 6.40 7.75 -22.44
C ARG A 113 5.95 7.73 -20.99
N LEU A 114 5.78 8.90 -20.37
CA LEU A 114 5.17 9.00 -19.04
C LEU A 114 3.79 8.34 -19.07
N LEU A 115 2.94 8.72 -20.03
CA LEU A 115 1.58 8.18 -20.16
C LEU A 115 1.59 6.68 -20.42
N ALA A 116 2.45 6.19 -21.31
CA ALA A 116 2.58 4.77 -21.60
C ALA A 116 3.02 3.98 -20.35
N TRP A 117 4.01 4.50 -19.61
CA TRP A 117 4.51 3.88 -18.38
C TRP A 117 3.45 3.85 -17.28
N THR A 118 2.77 4.98 -17.02
CA THR A 118 1.70 5.05 -16.02
C THR A 118 0.53 4.16 -16.39
N THR A 119 0.18 4.07 -17.68
CA THR A 119 -0.90 3.20 -18.16
C THR A 119 -0.53 1.73 -17.98
N PHE A 120 0.69 1.34 -18.37
CA PHE A 120 1.20 -0.01 -18.15
C PHE A 120 1.18 -0.38 -16.67
N TRP A 121 1.67 0.51 -15.81
CA TRP A 121 1.72 0.27 -14.37
C TRP A 121 0.33 0.18 -13.74
N THR A 122 -0.60 1.03 -14.19
CA THR A 122 -2.01 0.98 -13.77
C THR A 122 -2.66 -0.34 -14.16
N ALA A 123 -2.44 -0.81 -15.40
CA ALA A 123 -2.95 -2.10 -15.86
C ALA A 123 -2.37 -3.27 -15.06
N LEU A 124 -1.05 -3.24 -14.80
CA LEU A 124 -0.39 -4.25 -13.96
C LEU A 124 -0.96 -4.26 -12.53
N SER A 125 -1.19 -3.08 -11.96
CA SER A 125 -1.77 -2.93 -10.62
C SER A 125 -3.19 -3.47 -10.57
N LEU A 126 -4.01 -3.18 -11.59
CA LEU A 126 -5.37 -3.69 -11.71
C LEU A 126 -5.40 -5.22 -11.77
N ILE A 127 -4.52 -5.82 -12.57
CA ILE A 127 -4.39 -7.28 -12.66
C ILE A 127 -3.98 -7.87 -11.31
N LEU A 128 -2.96 -7.29 -10.65
CA LEU A 128 -2.48 -7.78 -9.36
C LEU A 128 -3.57 -7.66 -8.29
N THR A 129 -4.29 -6.54 -8.22
CA THR A 129 -5.43 -6.36 -7.33
C THR A 129 -6.47 -7.45 -7.57
N GLY A 130 -6.86 -7.68 -8.83
CA GLY A 130 -7.83 -8.73 -9.18
C GLY A 130 -7.38 -10.13 -8.75
N LEU A 131 -6.09 -10.45 -8.94
CA LEU A 131 -5.51 -11.73 -8.52
C LEU A 131 -5.44 -11.87 -7.01
N LEU A 132 -5.05 -10.84 -6.28
CA LEU A 132 -4.99 -10.85 -4.81
C LEU A 132 -6.38 -10.97 -4.20
N THR A 133 -7.31 -10.12 -4.62
CA THR A 133 -8.70 -10.18 -4.16
C THR A 133 -9.33 -11.52 -4.51
N GLY A 134 -9.18 -12.00 -5.75
CA GLY A 134 -9.71 -13.31 -6.17
C GLY A 134 -9.08 -14.47 -5.42
N GLY A 135 -7.75 -14.46 -5.20
CA GLY A 135 -7.05 -15.47 -4.44
C GLY A 135 -7.48 -15.53 -2.97
N LEU A 136 -7.68 -14.37 -2.34
CA LEU A 136 -8.14 -14.28 -0.96
C LEU A 136 -9.62 -14.66 -0.82
N ILE A 137 -10.47 -14.37 -1.81
CA ILE A 137 -11.84 -14.88 -1.88
C ILE A 137 -11.86 -16.40 -1.94
N LEU A 138 -11.00 -17.00 -2.77
CA LEU A 138 -10.90 -18.46 -2.85
C LEU A 138 -10.47 -19.07 -1.51
N VAL A 139 -9.47 -18.51 -0.84
CA VAL A 139 -9.03 -18.95 0.49
C VAL A 139 -10.18 -18.84 1.50
N GLY A 140 -10.88 -17.70 1.52
CA GLY A 140 -12.03 -17.47 2.39
C GLY A 140 -13.18 -18.45 2.12
N GLY A 141 -13.43 -18.80 0.86
CA GLY A 141 -14.48 -19.76 0.48
C GLY A 141 -14.16 -21.21 0.84
N PHE A 142 -12.89 -21.63 0.79
CA PHE A 142 -12.49 -23.01 1.10
C PHE A 142 -12.23 -23.26 2.58
N HIS A 143 -11.73 -22.25 3.31
CA HIS A 143 -11.24 -22.44 4.68
C HIS A 143 -11.81 -21.46 5.71
N GLY A 144 -12.60 -20.45 5.32
CA GLY A 144 -13.05 -19.37 6.19
C GLY A 144 -14.51 -18.97 5.99
N SER A 145 -14.81 -17.70 6.28
CA SER A 145 -16.11 -17.07 6.00
C SER A 145 -15.90 -15.72 5.31
N LEU A 146 -16.79 -15.40 4.37
CA LEU A 146 -16.86 -14.10 3.69
C LEU A 146 -18.07 -13.27 4.15
N VAL A 147 -18.83 -13.76 5.14
CA VAL A 147 -20.12 -13.17 5.55
C VAL A 147 -19.94 -11.77 6.16
N SER A 148 -18.78 -11.49 6.75
CA SER A 148 -18.43 -10.19 7.34
C SER A 148 -17.60 -9.28 6.43
N THR A 149 -17.37 -9.66 5.17
CA THR A 149 -16.54 -8.84 4.27
C THR A 149 -17.27 -7.57 3.86
N ASP A 150 -16.72 -6.41 4.25
CA ASP A 150 -17.16 -5.12 3.73
C ASP A 150 -16.61 -4.88 2.31
N TRP A 151 -17.37 -5.29 1.31
CA TRP A 151 -17.02 -5.12 -0.10
C TRP A 151 -16.87 -3.67 -0.54
N ALA A 152 -17.57 -2.73 0.12
CA ALA A 152 -17.42 -1.31 -0.18
C ALA A 152 -16.03 -0.82 0.27
N SER A 153 -15.58 -1.24 1.45
CA SER A 153 -14.23 -0.96 1.94
C SER A 153 -13.15 -1.62 1.08
N VAL A 154 -13.33 -2.87 0.66
CA VAL A 154 -12.40 -3.54 -0.27
C VAL A 154 -12.28 -2.77 -1.59
N LEU A 155 -13.40 -2.33 -2.17
CA LEU A 155 -13.41 -1.54 -3.40
C LEU A 155 -12.76 -0.17 -3.22
N LEU A 156 -13.00 0.49 -2.08
CA LEU A 156 -12.40 1.79 -1.78
C LEU A 156 -10.88 1.68 -1.60
N VAL A 157 -10.41 0.67 -0.86
CA VAL A 157 -8.98 0.38 -0.71
C VAL A 157 -8.35 0.06 -2.06
N ALA A 158 -9.00 -0.80 -2.86
CA ALA A 158 -8.53 -1.15 -4.19
C ALA A 158 -8.36 0.10 -5.07
N THR A 159 -9.38 0.96 -5.13
CA THR A 159 -9.36 2.18 -5.95
C THR A 159 -8.31 3.18 -5.47
N ARG A 160 -8.17 3.40 -4.16
CA ARG A 160 -7.12 4.28 -3.60
C ARG A 160 -5.72 3.71 -3.81
N GLY A 161 -5.52 2.43 -3.57
CA GLY A 161 -4.23 1.77 -3.79
C GLY A 161 -3.82 1.76 -5.27
N LEU A 162 -4.77 1.61 -6.20
CA LEU A 162 -4.52 1.79 -7.63
C LEU A 162 -4.06 3.20 -7.95
N ALA A 163 -4.69 4.22 -7.36
CA ALA A 163 -4.30 5.61 -7.53
C ALA A 163 -2.88 5.88 -6.98
N VAL A 164 -2.54 5.33 -5.81
CA VAL A 164 -1.18 5.40 -5.24
C VAL A 164 -0.18 4.74 -6.19
N SER A 165 -0.50 3.55 -6.69
CA SER A 165 0.42 2.81 -7.56
C SER A 165 0.69 3.57 -8.88
N ALA A 166 -0.36 4.06 -9.54
CA ALA A 166 -0.25 4.86 -10.75
C ALA A 166 0.54 6.15 -10.52
N THR A 167 0.28 6.83 -9.40
CA THR A 167 0.97 8.06 -9.02
C THR A 167 2.43 7.80 -8.72
N GLY A 168 2.75 6.72 -8.01
CA GLY A 168 4.14 6.31 -7.73
C GLY A 168 4.94 6.12 -9.02
N ALA A 169 4.37 5.42 -10.01
CA ALA A 169 4.99 5.28 -11.33
C ALA A 169 5.23 6.62 -12.04
N ALA A 170 4.26 7.53 -11.99
CA ALA A 170 4.39 8.86 -12.57
C ALA A 170 5.47 9.70 -11.87
N VAL A 171 5.51 9.64 -10.53
CA VAL A 171 6.48 10.34 -9.68
C VAL A 171 7.89 9.87 -9.96
N GLY A 172 8.10 8.55 -9.99
CA GLY A 172 9.39 7.96 -10.35
C GLY A 172 9.88 8.44 -11.71
N PHE A 173 9.03 8.35 -12.73
CA PHE A 173 9.38 8.78 -14.08
C PHE A 173 9.71 10.27 -14.15
N ALA A 174 8.86 11.12 -13.58
CA ALA A 174 9.05 12.57 -13.62
C ALA A 174 10.30 13.03 -12.88
N THR A 175 10.57 12.44 -11.70
CA THR A 175 11.79 12.72 -10.93
C THR A 175 13.03 12.20 -11.63
N GLY A 176 13.00 11.01 -12.23
CA GLY A 176 14.10 10.48 -13.04
C GLY A 176 14.44 11.39 -14.22
N VAL A 177 13.42 11.90 -14.94
CA VAL A 177 13.61 12.88 -16.03
C VAL A 177 14.14 14.21 -15.50
N PHE A 178 13.65 14.69 -14.35
CA PHE A 178 14.02 15.98 -13.79
C PHE A 178 15.48 16.00 -13.29
N PHE A 179 15.87 14.96 -12.54
CA PHE A 179 17.23 14.81 -12.00
C PHE A 179 18.20 14.21 -13.01
N ARG A 180 17.70 13.65 -14.12
CA ARG A 180 18.52 12.98 -15.15
C ARG A 180 19.36 11.83 -14.60
N SER A 181 18.89 11.24 -13.51
CA SER A 181 19.59 10.19 -12.78
C SER A 181 18.58 9.39 -11.97
N GLU A 182 18.54 8.09 -12.20
CA GLU A 182 17.81 7.14 -11.36
C GLU A 182 18.43 7.02 -9.96
N LEU A 183 19.76 7.16 -9.85
CA LEU A 183 20.48 7.03 -8.58
C LEU A 183 20.07 8.11 -7.59
N VAL A 184 19.89 9.36 -8.05
CA VAL A 184 19.41 10.45 -7.20
C VAL A 184 18.02 10.14 -6.64
N VAL A 185 17.12 9.58 -7.45
CA VAL A 185 15.77 9.21 -6.99
C VAL A 185 15.83 8.07 -5.98
N ILE A 186 16.66 7.05 -6.23
CA ILE A 186 16.86 5.93 -5.30
C ILE A 186 17.43 6.43 -3.97
N LEU A 187 18.42 7.33 -4.00
CA LEU A 187 19.01 7.91 -2.80
C LEU A 187 18.02 8.77 -2.01
N ILE A 188 17.18 9.56 -2.69
CA ILE A 188 16.11 10.32 -2.04
C ILE A 188 15.11 9.38 -1.37
N LEU A 189 14.69 8.31 -2.05
CA LEU A 189 13.77 7.32 -1.48
C LEU A 189 14.39 6.63 -0.25
N LEU A 190 15.65 6.21 -0.34
CA LEU A 190 16.36 5.59 0.78
C LEU A 190 16.55 6.57 1.95
N ALA A 191 16.88 7.83 1.67
CA ALA A 191 17.00 8.86 2.69
C ALA A 191 15.66 9.15 3.35
N GLU A 192 14.57 9.17 2.59
CA GLU A 192 13.21 9.32 3.11
C GLU A 192 12.87 8.18 4.07
N VAL A 193 13.05 6.92 3.65
CA VAL A 193 12.79 5.76 4.52
C VAL A 193 13.70 5.76 5.76
N LEU A 194 15.01 5.96 5.61
CA LEU A 194 15.93 5.87 6.74
C LEU A 194 15.79 7.04 7.71
N VAL A 195 15.61 8.27 7.19
CA VAL A 195 15.58 9.47 8.02
C VAL A 195 14.16 9.73 8.54
N LEU A 196 13.17 9.77 7.66
CA LEU A 196 11.80 10.14 8.05
C LEU A 196 11.06 8.97 8.69
N GLU A 197 11.08 7.77 8.07
CA GLU A 197 10.32 6.64 8.62
C GLU A 197 10.99 6.03 9.86
N VAL A 198 12.33 5.90 9.87
CA VAL A 198 13.05 5.24 10.96
C VAL A 198 13.59 6.23 11.98
N ALA A 199 14.50 7.14 11.59
CA ALA A 199 15.21 7.97 12.56
C ALA A 199 14.30 8.98 13.29
N VAL A 200 13.41 9.67 12.56
CA VAL A 200 12.47 10.63 13.17
C VAL A 200 11.42 9.91 14.03
N SER A 201 10.92 8.76 13.58
CA SER A 201 9.98 7.94 14.37
C SER A 201 10.59 7.52 15.72
N LEU A 202 11.86 7.09 15.71
CA LEU A 202 12.59 6.75 16.93
C LEU A 202 12.86 7.96 17.83
N ALA A 203 13.15 9.13 17.24
CA ALA A 203 13.50 10.35 17.98
C ALA A 203 12.28 11.05 18.62
N VAL A 204 11.14 11.03 17.95
CA VAL A 204 9.93 11.77 18.37
C VAL A 204 8.94 10.86 19.14
N GLY A 205 9.15 9.54 19.11
CA GLY A 205 8.25 8.57 19.75
C GLY A 205 6.88 8.49 19.07
N GLY A 206 5.91 7.87 19.75
CA GLY A 206 4.59 7.51 19.20
C GLY A 206 3.71 8.66 18.70
N SER A 207 4.12 9.92 18.86
CA SER A 207 3.40 11.10 18.35
C SER A 207 3.72 11.46 16.90
N PHE A 208 4.77 10.90 16.29
CA PHE A 208 5.07 11.15 14.88
C PHE A 208 4.31 10.20 13.96
N THR A 209 3.46 10.75 13.09
CA THR A 209 2.86 9.98 11.99
C THR A 209 3.66 10.20 10.73
N SER A 210 4.43 9.18 10.35
CA SER A 210 5.31 9.21 9.18
C SER A 210 4.54 9.35 7.86
N PRO A 211 5.15 9.89 6.79
CA PRO A 211 4.52 10.01 5.48
C PRO A 211 3.95 8.69 4.95
N GLY A 212 4.69 7.59 5.09
CA GLY A 212 4.27 6.23 4.75
C GLY A 212 3.07 5.77 5.57
N THR A 213 3.06 6.04 6.87
CA THR A 213 1.91 5.74 7.73
C THR A 213 0.67 6.56 7.33
N ARG A 214 0.84 7.85 6.98
CA ARG A 214 -0.26 8.68 6.49
C ARG A 214 -0.80 8.17 5.16
N LEU A 215 0.08 7.73 4.25
CA LEU A 215 -0.30 7.13 2.98
C LEU A 215 -1.07 5.82 3.21
N ALA A 216 -0.60 4.96 4.10
CA ALA A 216 -1.26 3.71 4.46
C ALA A 216 -2.65 3.96 5.06
N ARG A 217 -2.76 4.89 6.02
CA ARG A 217 -4.05 5.30 6.60
C ARG A 217 -4.98 5.89 5.54
N TRP A 218 -4.46 6.69 4.61
CA TRP A 218 -5.26 7.24 3.52
C TRP A 218 -5.79 6.15 2.59
N VAL A 219 -4.96 5.17 2.21
CA VAL A 219 -5.39 4.02 1.38
C VAL A 219 -6.48 3.23 2.10
N LEU A 220 -6.30 2.97 3.39
CA LEU A 220 -7.27 2.28 4.24
C LEU A 220 -8.51 3.12 4.58
N SER A 221 -8.50 4.41 4.26
CA SER A 221 -9.54 5.36 4.66
C SER A 221 -9.79 5.44 6.16
N ILE A 222 -8.72 5.28 6.94
CA ILE A 222 -8.74 5.47 8.39
C ILE A 222 -8.63 6.98 8.63
N ASP A 223 -9.72 7.60 9.10
CA ASP A 223 -9.69 9.00 9.49
C ASP A 223 -8.77 9.18 10.72
N ASN A 224 -8.13 10.35 10.83
CA ASN A 224 -7.27 10.64 11.99
C ASN A 224 -8.04 10.69 13.32
N ASP A 225 -9.37 10.68 13.27
CA ASP A 225 -10.28 10.71 14.42
C ASP A 225 -10.63 9.32 14.98
N GLY A 226 -10.06 8.23 14.45
CA GLY A 226 -10.00 6.94 15.17
C GLY A 226 -11.31 6.18 15.32
N ASN A 227 -12.31 6.40 14.45
CA ASN A 227 -13.55 5.62 14.47
C ASN A 227 -13.34 4.21 13.89
N ALA A 228 -12.68 3.33 14.64
CA ALA A 228 -12.82 1.89 14.45
C ALA A 228 -14.27 1.52 14.79
N ALA A 229 -14.94 0.74 13.93
CA ALA A 229 -16.18 0.12 14.34
C ALA A 229 -15.86 -1.23 14.94
N THR A 230 -16.37 -1.44 16.14
CA THR A 230 -16.47 -2.76 16.73
C THR A 230 -17.54 -3.51 15.95
N VAL A 231 -17.17 -4.65 15.36
CA VAL A 231 -18.18 -5.62 14.89
C VAL A 231 -19.00 -6.04 16.11
N ASP A 232 -20.31 -6.24 15.95
CA ASP A 232 -21.14 -6.84 16.99
C ASP A 232 -20.97 -8.36 16.87
N CYS A 233 -19.92 -8.88 17.50
CA CYS A 233 -19.73 -10.31 17.72
C CYS A 233 -20.17 -10.60 19.15
N ASP A 234 -20.88 -11.70 19.38
CA ASP A 234 -21.23 -12.19 20.73
C ASP A 234 -20.01 -12.55 21.61
N ALA A 235 -18.80 -12.18 21.19
CA ALA A 235 -17.52 -12.41 21.85
C ALA A 235 -16.91 -11.07 22.30
N MET A 236 -16.32 -11.04 23.50
CA MET A 236 -15.87 -9.84 24.20
C MET A 236 -14.70 -9.10 23.50
N ALA A 237 -14.07 -9.73 22.50
CA ALA A 237 -13.04 -9.13 21.65
C ALA A 237 -13.45 -9.25 20.17
N CYS A 238 -14.05 -8.19 19.64
CA CYS A 238 -14.23 -8.04 18.20
C CYS A 238 -13.00 -7.38 17.61
N ALA A 239 -12.53 -7.91 16.47
CA ALA A 239 -11.54 -7.22 15.67
C ALA A 239 -12.09 -5.83 15.31
N ASP A 240 -11.28 -4.78 15.55
CA ASP A 240 -11.58 -3.44 15.06
C ASP A 240 -11.71 -3.50 13.54
N VAL A 241 -12.93 -3.35 13.04
CA VAL A 241 -13.17 -3.20 11.61
C VAL A 241 -13.09 -1.72 11.29
N PHE A 242 -12.07 -1.36 10.53
CA PHE A 242 -11.92 -0.01 10.03
C PHE A 242 -13.07 0.28 9.05
N ILE A 243 -14.01 1.13 9.46
CA ILE A 243 -15.02 1.64 8.52
C ILE A 243 -14.33 2.61 7.59
N SER A 244 -14.26 2.23 6.32
CA SER A 244 -13.71 3.11 5.32
C SER A 244 -14.69 4.28 5.06
N GLN A 245 -14.28 5.51 5.38
CA GLN A 245 -15.14 6.67 5.13
C GLN A 245 -14.99 7.22 3.71
N PRO A 246 -16.06 7.67 3.05
CA PRO A 246 -15.99 8.27 1.71
C PRO A 246 -15.28 9.64 1.69
N ASN A 247 -15.02 10.24 2.86
CA ASN A 247 -14.49 11.60 3.00
C ASN A 247 -12.98 11.69 2.73
N GLY A 248 -12.59 11.58 1.45
CA GLY A 248 -11.20 11.64 0.99
C GLY A 248 -10.88 12.80 0.04
N ILE A 249 -11.74 13.84 -0.04
CA ILE A 249 -11.64 14.92 -1.05
C ILE A 249 -10.28 15.61 -1.03
N THR A 250 -9.71 15.84 0.16
CA THR A 250 -8.37 16.45 0.32
C THR A 250 -7.27 15.58 -0.27
N GLY A 251 -7.36 14.25 -0.11
CA GLY A 251 -6.41 13.31 -0.71
C GLY A 251 -6.54 13.22 -2.23
N LEU A 252 -7.77 13.27 -2.77
CA LEU A 252 -7.99 13.34 -4.22
C LEU A 252 -7.44 14.64 -4.82
N ALA A 253 -7.67 15.78 -4.15
CA ALA A 253 -7.11 17.07 -4.57
C ALA A 253 -5.56 17.04 -4.54
N ALA A 254 -4.98 16.43 -3.51
CA ALA A 254 -3.52 16.24 -3.41
C ALA A 254 -2.98 15.38 -4.56
N LEU A 255 -3.66 14.27 -4.90
CA LEU A 255 -3.28 13.43 -6.04
C LEU A 255 -3.32 14.18 -7.36
N VAL A 256 -4.38 14.94 -7.63
CA VAL A 256 -4.48 15.77 -8.84
C VAL A 256 -3.35 16.80 -8.90
N PHE A 257 -3.04 17.44 -7.76
CA PHE A 257 -1.94 18.39 -7.66
C PHE A 257 -0.58 17.72 -7.91
N VAL A 258 -0.34 16.53 -7.36
CA VAL A 258 0.87 15.73 -7.60
C VAL A 258 1.00 15.40 -9.09
N VAL A 259 -0.07 14.93 -9.75
CA VAL A 259 -0.06 14.63 -11.19
C VAL A 259 0.28 15.89 -12.01
N ALA A 260 -0.29 17.04 -11.67
CA ALA A 260 0.02 18.31 -12.33
C ALA A 260 1.50 18.69 -12.18
N ILE A 261 2.07 18.53 -10.98
CA ILE A 261 3.50 18.73 -10.73
C ILE A 261 4.34 17.76 -11.57
N MET A 262 3.97 16.49 -11.65
CA MET A 262 4.74 15.51 -12.43
C MET A 262 4.80 15.87 -13.92
N VAL A 263 3.68 16.29 -14.51
CA VAL A 263 3.64 16.79 -15.89
C VAL A 263 4.55 18.01 -16.05
N LEU A 264 4.52 18.94 -15.10
CA LEU A 264 5.38 20.12 -15.10
C LEU A 264 6.87 19.75 -15.00
N LEU A 265 7.24 18.83 -14.09
CA LEU A 265 8.61 18.35 -13.90
C LEU A 265 9.15 17.68 -15.16
N VAL A 266 8.36 16.82 -15.82
CA VAL A 266 8.76 16.21 -17.10
C VAL A 266 8.97 17.28 -18.16
N ARG A 267 8.06 18.25 -18.27
CA ARG A 267 8.17 19.34 -19.26
C ARG A 267 9.39 20.22 -19.02
N LEU A 268 9.69 20.56 -17.77
CA LEU A 268 10.86 21.38 -17.41
C LEU A 268 12.16 20.58 -17.55
N GLY A 269 12.21 19.35 -17.05
CA GLY A 269 13.38 18.47 -17.08
C GLY A 269 13.83 18.13 -18.51
N SER A 270 12.86 17.80 -19.37
CA SER A 270 13.12 17.45 -20.79
C SER A 270 13.67 18.60 -21.63
N ARG A 271 13.38 19.86 -21.24
CA ARG A 271 13.79 21.07 -21.96
C ARG A 271 15.11 21.67 -21.48
N ARG A 272 15.66 21.20 -20.37
CA ARG A 272 16.94 21.70 -19.88
C ARG A 272 18.05 21.39 -20.92
N PRO A 273 18.98 22.31 -21.21
CA PRO A 273 20.14 22.00 -22.03
C PRO A 273 21.02 20.93 -21.35
N LEU A 274 21.71 20.10 -22.14
CA LEU A 274 22.75 19.21 -21.65
C LEU A 274 24.06 19.98 -21.72
N TRP A 275 24.49 20.54 -20.59
CA TRP A 275 25.83 21.08 -20.47
C TRP A 275 26.79 19.89 -20.41
N ARG A 276 27.70 19.80 -21.38
CA ARG A 276 28.79 18.83 -21.39
C ARG A 276 29.89 19.29 -20.45
#